data_AF-A0A3D4Z675-F1
#
_entry.id   AF-A0A3D4Z675-F1
#
_cell.length_a   1.000
_cell.length_b   1.000
_cell.length_c   1.000
_cell.angle_alpha   90.00
_cell.angle_beta   90.00
_cell.angle_gamma   90.00
#
_symmetry.space_group_name_H-M   'P 1'
#
loop_
_entity.id
_entity.type
_entity.pdbx_description
1 polymer ?
#
loop_
_entity_poly.entity_id
_entity_poly.type
_entity_poly.pdbx_seq_one_letter_code
_entity_poly.pdbx_strand_id
1 'polypeptide(L)'
;QRKNYIGSSDAAAIVGVDPWKTSADVYFSKVQDIQESKPGEAAEIGILCEDAILKWFCKETRFKIIRNQFRVHDKGFMAAHLDAIIPGETA
;
A
#
# COMPACT_ATOMS: atom_id res chain seq x y z
N GLN A 1 -13.81 1.21 0.16
CA GLN A 1 -12.90 2.28 -0.29
C GLN A 1 -11.86 1.80 -1.30
N ARG A 2 -11.10 0.72 -1.04
CA ARG A 2 -10.06 0.20 -1.97
C ARG A 2 -10.54 -0.22 -3.38
N LYS A 3 -11.83 -0.58 -3.54
CA LYS A 3 -12.39 -0.96 -4.85
C LYS A 3 -12.46 0.19 -5.86
N ASN A 4 -12.50 1.43 -5.38
CA ASN A 4 -12.67 2.60 -6.25
C ASN A 4 -11.33 3.12 -6.79
N TYR A 5 -10.21 2.54 -6.35
CA TYR A 5 -8.87 2.99 -6.68
C TYR A 5 -7.99 1.84 -7.13
N ILE A 6 -7.02 2.16 -7.99
CA ILE A 6 -5.87 1.30 -8.30
C ILE A 6 -4.80 1.63 -7.26
N GLY A 7 -4.46 0.64 -6.44
CA GLY A 7 -3.46 0.74 -5.39
C GLY A 7 -2.04 0.49 -5.91
N SER A 8 -1.03 0.82 -5.10
CA SER A 8 0.37 0.49 -5.38
C SER A 8 0.60 -1.01 -5.60
N SER A 9 -0.09 -1.87 -4.84
CA SER A 9 -0.04 -3.33 -5.00
C SER A 9 -0.82 -3.88 -6.20
N ASP A 10 -1.64 -3.07 -6.85
CA ASP A 10 -2.31 -3.45 -8.10
C ASP A 10 -1.43 -3.13 -9.33
N ALA A 11 -0.56 -2.11 -9.22
CA ALA A 11 0.22 -1.59 -10.34
C ALA A 11 1.14 -2.65 -10.98
N ALA A 12 1.86 -3.44 -10.17
CA ALA A 12 2.75 -4.49 -10.67
C ALA A 12 2.00 -5.56 -11.47
N ALA A 13 0.81 -5.95 -11.01
CA ALA A 13 -0.02 -6.94 -11.68
C ALA A 13 -0.62 -6.40 -12.99
N ILE A 14 -1.00 -5.11 -13.01
CA ILE A 14 -1.49 -4.44 -14.22
C ILE A 14 -0.42 -4.41 -15.32
N VAL A 15 0.83 -4.10 -14.96
CA VAL A 15 1.95 -4.04 -15.93
C VAL A 15 2.61 -5.40 -16.19
N GLY A 16 2.12 -6.48 -15.57
CA GLY A 16 2.54 -7.86 -15.85
C GLY A 16 3.88 -8.29 -15.24
N VAL A 17 4.32 -7.63 -14.16
CA VAL A 17 5.59 -7.98 -13.46
C VAL A 17 5.37 -8.58 -12.07
N ASP A 18 4.11 -8.70 -11.63
CA ASP A 18 3.75 -9.34 -10.37
C ASP A 18 3.77 -10.88 -10.53
N PRO A 19 4.54 -11.62 -9.70
CA PRO A 19 4.62 -13.08 -9.80
C PRO A 19 3.43 -13.81 -9.15
N TRP A 20 2.55 -13.10 -8.45
CA TRP A 20 1.43 -13.65 -7.68
C TRP A 20 0.06 -13.32 -8.27
N LYS A 21 -0.07 -12.20 -8.98
CA LYS A 21 -1.34 -11.68 -9.51
C LYS A 21 -1.24 -11.28 -10.97
N THR A 22 -2.34 -11.45 -11.69
CA THR A 22 -2.52 -10.97 -13.06
C THR A 22 -3.37 -9.69 -13.10
N SER A 23 -3.36 -9.01 -14.25
CA SER A 23 -4.26 -7.88 -14.51
C SER A 23 -5.75 -8.26 -14.45
N ALA A 24 -6.10 -9.50 -14.79
CA ALA A 24 -7.45 -10.02 -14.67
C ALA A 24 -7.88 -10.14 -13.20
N ASP A 25 -7.00 -10.63 -12.32
CA ASP A 25 -7.27 -10.72 -10.88
C ASP A 25 -7.54 -9.34 -10.28
N VAL A 26 -6.75 -8.33 -10.68
CA VAL A 26 -7.00 -6.94 -10.30
C VAL A 26 -8.37 -6.48 -10.77
N TYR A 27 -8.72 -6.68 -12.05
CA TYR A 27 -10.03 -6.28 -12.59
C TYR A 27 -11.19 -6.90 -11.79
N PHE A 28 -11.17 -8.22 -11.59
CA PHE A 28 -12.22 -8.91 -10.84
C PHE A 28 -12.33 -8.44 -9.40
N SER A 29 -11.21 -8.11 -8.73
CA SER A 29 -11.23 -7.55 -7.38
C SER A 29 -11.97 -6.21 -7.28
N LYS A 30 -12.05 -5.44 -8.38
CA LYS A 30 -12.74 -4.14 -8.42
C LYS A 30 -14.21 -4.27 -8.82
N VAL A 31 -14.54 -5.18 -9.75
CA VAL A 31 -15.90 -5.31 -10.29
C VAL A 31 -16.78 -6.33 -9.55
N GLN A 32 -16.19 -7.26 -8.80
CA GLN A 32 -16.94 -8.27 -8.05
C GLN A 32 -16.82 -8.06 -6.53
N ASP A 33 -17.82 -8.53 -5.78
CA ASP A 33 -17.77 -8.67 -4.33
C ASP A 33 -17.00 -9.93 -3.90
N ILE A 34 -15.72 -9.97 -4.27
CA ILE A 34 -14.77 -10.97 -3.80
C ILE A 34 -14.35 -10.59 -2.38
N GLN A 35 -14.50 -11.52 -1.43
CA GLN A 35 -13.91 -11.38 -0.10
C GLN A 35 -12.39 -11.31 -0.24
N GLU A 36 -11.76 -10.28 0.34
CA GLU A 36 -10.31 -10.25 0.43
C GLU A 36 -9.84 -11.50 1.17
N SER A 37 -8.87 -12.20 0.60
CA SER A 37 -8.21 -13.33 1.26
C SER A 37 -7.59 -12.86 2.56
N LYS A 38 -7.57 -13.75 3.57
CA LYS A 38 -6.84 -13.45 4.81
C LYS A 38 -5.38 -13.08 4.48
N PRO A 39 -4.77 -12.15 5.24
CA PRO A 39 -3.36 -11.87 5.11
C PRO A 39 -2.56 -13.17 5.22
N GLY A 40 -1.56 -13.35 4.35
CA GLY A 40 -0.59 -14.42 4.53
C GLY A 40 0.33 -14.12 5.71
N GLU A 41 1.04 -15.14 6.20
CA GLU A 41 1.99 -15.01 7.31
C GLU A 41 2.97 -13.84 7.15
N ALA A 42 3.55 -13.68 5.95
CA ALA A 42 4.46 -12.58 5.66
C ALA A 42 3.81 -11.19 5.83
N ALA A 43 2.53 -11.06 5.48
CA ALA A 43 1.79 -9.80 5.66
C ALA A 43 1.49 -9.54 7.14
N GLU A 44 1.14 -10.57 7.92
CA GLU A 44 0.94 -10.45 9.37
C GLU A 44 2.23 -10.04 10.08
N ILE A 45 3.35 -10.67 9.74
CA ILE A 45 4.68 -10.31 10.27
C ILE A 45 5.02 -8.86 9.92
N GLY A 46 4.79 -8.45 8.67
CA GLY A 46 5.02 -7.07 8.21
C GLY A 46 4.29 -6.05 9.08
N ILE A 47 2.99 -6.27 9.32
CA ILE A 47 2.15 -5.40 10.16
C ILE A 47 2.70 -5.30 11.59
N LEU A 48 3.13 -6.43 12.18
CA LEU A 48 3.69 -6.45 13.53
C LEU A 48 5.03 -5.69 13.62
N CYS A 49 5.88 -5.82 12.59
CA CYS A 49 7.21 -5.21 12.57
C CYS A 49 7.21 -3.73 12.20
N GLU A 50 6.18 -3.23 11.50
CA GLU A 50 6.14 -1.87 10.94
C GLU A 50 6.42 -0.79 12.00
N ASP A 51 5.74 -0.84 13.15
CA ASP A 51 5.92 0.14 14.23
C ASP A 51 7.35 0.16 14.78
N ALA A 52 7.96 -1.02 14.95
CA ALA A 52 9.33 -1.15 15.44
C ALA A 52 10.33 -0.58 14.43
N ILE A 53 10.15 -0.87 13.14
CA ILE A 53 11.00 -0.38 12.05
C ILE A 53 10.90 1.15 11.95
N LEU A 54 9.70 1.73 12.02
CA LEU A 54 9.50 3.18 11.95
C LEU A 54 10.09 3.90 13.17
N LYS A 55 9.98 3.32 14.37
CA LYS A 55 10.64 3.87 15.57
C LYS A 55 12.16 3.86 15.43
N TRP A 56 12.72 2.77 14.92
CA TRP A 56 14.15 2.67 14.64
C TRP A 56 14.58 3.70 13.59
N PHE A 57 13.83 3.84 12.48
CA PHE A 57 14.08 4.84 11.45
C PHE A 57 14.14 6.27 12.02
N CYS A 58 13.15 6.66 12.83
CA CYS A 58 13.12 7.97 13.48
C CYS A 58 14.30 8.18 14.43
N LYS A 59 14.72 7.14 15.16
CA LYS A 59 15.87 7.21 16.08
C LYS A 59 17.17 7.46 15.32
N GLU A 60 17.42 6.72 14.23
CA GLU A 60 18.67 6.80 13.48
C GLU A 60 18.75 8.08 12.64
N THR A 61 17.66 8.46 11.96
CA THR A 61 17.64 9.61 11.05
C THR A 61 17.32 10.93 11.73
N ARG A 62 16.70 10.89 12.92
CA ARG A 62 16.12 12.03 13.63
C ARG A 62 14.98 12.73 12.87
N PHE A 63 14.48 12.15 11.78
CA PHE A 63 13.32 12.68 11.08
C PHE A 63 12.06 12.50 11.91
N LYS A 64 11.14 13.46 11.76
CA LYS A 64 9.76 13.31 12.21
C LYS A 64 8.96 12.70 11.08
N ILE A 65 8.04 11.81 11.41
CA ILE A 65 7.19 11.15 10.44
C ILE A 65 5.71 11.32 10.77
N ILE A 66 4.86 11.26 9.76
CA ILE A 66 3.40 11.14 9.88
C ILE A 66 3.00 9.80 9.28
N ARG A 67 2.32 8.96 10.06
CA ARG A 67 1.98 7.58 9.69
C ARG A 67 0.66 7.45 8.94
N ASN A 68 0.46 6.30 8.29
CA ASN A 68 -0.81 5.84 7.74
C ASN A 68 -1.49 6.86 6.83
N GLN A 69 -0.75 7.34 5.83
CA GLN A 69 -1.23 8.38 4.93
C GLN A 69 -1.86 7.77 3.69
N PHE A 70 -3.17 7.98 3.54
CA PHE A 70 -3.87 7.70 2.29
C PHE A 70 -3.79 8.91 1.36
N ARG A 71 -3.32 8.68 0.13
CA ARG A 71 -3.19 9.70 -0.91
C ARG A 71 -3.91 9.24 -2.17
N VAL A 72 -4.59 10.17 -2.82
CA VAL A 72 -5.22 9.97 -4.12
C VAL A 72 -4.59 10.96 -5.08
N HIS A 73 -4.18 10.47 -6.24
CA HIS A 73 -3.64 11.31 -7.31
C HIS A 73 -4.74 12.22 -7.86
N ASP A 74 -4.39 13.39 -8.40
CA ASP A 74 -5.34 14.36 -8.97
C ASP A 74 -6.28 13.77 -10.05
N LYS A 75 -5.83 12.77 -10.82
CA LYS A 75 -6.61 11.98 -11.79
C LYS A 75 -7.70 11.10 -11.15
N GLY A 76 -7.74 10.97 -9.83
CA GLY A 76 -8.85 10.40 -9.06
C GLY A 76 -8.95 8.87 -8.99
N PHE A 77 -8.27 8.13 -9.87
CA PHE A 77 -8.34 6.66 -9.88
C PHE A 77 -7.11 5.97 -9.28
N MET A 78 -6.00 6.68 -9.07
CA MET A 78 -4.78 6.13 -8.48
C MET A 78 -4.69 6.53 -7.01
N ALA A 79 -4.40 5.57 -6.14
CA ALA A 79 -4.23 5.85 -4.72
C ALA A 79 -3.11 5.02 -4.09
N ALA A 80 -2.53 5.54 -3.01
CA ALA A 80 -1.52 4.85 -2.23
C ALA A 80 -1.84 4.96 -0.73
N HIS A 81 -1.59 3.87 -0.01
CA HIS A 81 -1.46 3.88 1.44
C HIS A 81 0.03 3.87 1.75
N LEU A 82 0.53 4.99 2.28
CA LEU A 82 1.92 5.15 2.69
C LEU A 82 2.03 4.86 4.19
N ASP A 83 2.98 3.99 4.56
CA ASP A 83 3.22 3.62 5.96
C ASP A 83 3.60 4.86 6.78
N ALA A 84 4.45 5.72 6.21
CA ALA A 84 4.82 7.02 6.76
C ALA A 84 5.31 8.01 5.70
N ILE A 85 5.22 9.30 6.02
CA ILE A 85 5.83 10.40 5.25
C ILE A 85 6.66 11.31 6.16
N ILE A 86 7.69 11.95 5.61
CA ILE A 86 8.41 13.02 6.29
C ILE A 86 7.71 14.35 5.94
N PRO A 87 7.27 15.15 6.94
CA PRO A 87 6.63 16.44 6.66
C PRO A 87 7.53 17.36 5.85
N GLY A 88 6.99 17.94 4.77
CA GLY A 88 7.72 18.87 3.92
C GLY A 88 8.51 18.21 2.79
N GLU A 89 8.63 16.88 2.78
CA GLU A 89 9.09 16.16 1.60
C GLU A 89 7.90 15.77 0.73
N THR A 90 8.02 16.04 -0.57
CA THR A 90 7.07 15.57 -1.57
C THR A 90 7.25 14.06 -1.74
N ALA A 91 6.20 13.30 -1.41
CA ALA A 91 6.09 11.88 -1.70
C ALA A 91 5.55 11.65 -3.11
#